data_AF-A0A2N5FIG5-F1
#
_entry.id   AF-A0A2N5FIG5-F1
#
_cell.length_a   1.000
_cell.length_b   1.000
_cell.length_c   1.000
_cell.angle_alpha   90.00
_cell.angle_beta   90.00
_cell.angle_gamma   90.00
#
_symmetry.space_group_name_H-M   'P 1'
#
loop_
_entity.id
_entity.type
_entity.pdbx_description
1 polymer ?
#
loop_
_entity_poly.entity_id
_entity_poly.type
_entity_poly.pdbx_seq_one_letter_code
_entity_poly.pdbx_strand_id
1 'polypeptide(L)'
;MKQYVMNQKGISLIELLLVLALSSMVIMLGVTFQAGMFKAGNRTLNETYLRNESILIIDLLNKAMENADQFSEDSLRDTELKAIYLVDIEKVYDENKKEFIEQKVTIPIEIKGNTLFINGKQVSDDRYTLKDTKFFIKENQLVCTISLNNKESKTDSYEIIKIFDLS
;
A
#
# COMPACT_ATOMS: atom_id res chain seq x y z
N MET A 1 72.77 50.45 -1.80
CA MET A 1 71.49 50.02 -1.18
C MET A 1 70.57 49.54 -2.28
N LYS A 2 70.22 48.25 -2.30
CA LYS A 2 69.22 47.68 -3.21
C LYS A 2 68.19 46.98 -2.34
N GLN A 3 67.00 47.56 -2.21
CA GLN A 3 65.86 46.89 -1.59
C GLN A 3 65.27 45.91 -2.60
N TYR A 4 65.30 44.63 -2.27
CA TYR A 4 64.54 43.60 -2.99
C TYR A 4 63.12 43.61 -2.43
N VAL A 5 62.20 44.21 -3.17
CA VAL A 5 60.77 44.07 -2.91
C VAL A 5 60.38 42.64 -3.28
N MET A 6 60.37 41.72 -2.31
CA MET A 6 59.77 40.41 -2.50
C MET A 6 58.26 40.58 -2.62
N ASN A 7 57.75 40.35 -3.82
CA ASN A 7 56.32 40.26 -4.09
C ASN A 7 55.77 38.97 -3.42
N GLN A 8 55.32 39.08 -2.17
CA GLN A 8 54.66 38.00 -1.41
C GLN A 8 53.21 37.78 -1.88
N LYS A 9 53.03 37.46 -3.16
CA LYS A 9 51.73 37.06 -3.74
C LYS A 9 51.77 35.60 -4.20
N GLY A 10 52.22 34.70 -3.32
CA GLY A 10 52.14 33.26 -3.52
C GLY A 10 51.25 32.65 -2.43
N ILE A 11 50.24 31.88 -2.83
CA ILE A 11 49.38 31.14 -1.89
C ILE A 11 50.26 30.12 -1.16
N SER A 12 50.23 30.11 0.17
CA SER A 12 50.96 29.12 0.95
C SER A 12 50.32 27.73 0.77
N LEU A 13 51.14 26.68 0.78
CA LEU A 13 50.66 25.29 0.68
C LEU A 13 49.59 24.97 1.74
N ILE A 14 49.76 25.55 2.93
CA ILE A 14 48.82 25.39 4.05
C ILE A 14 47.48 26.07 3.73
N GLU A 15 47.50 27.28 3.18
CA GLU A 15 46.28 28.00 2.78
C GLU A 15 45.53 27.25 1.69
N LEU A 16 46.25 26.66 0.72
CA LEU A 16 45.64 25.83 -0.32
C LEU A 16 44.99 24.57 0.27
N LEU A 17 45.66 23.87 1.18
CA LEU A 17 45.11 22.70 1.88
C LEU A 17 43.86 23.05 2.70
N LEU A 18 43.89 24.20 3.37
CA LEU A 18 42.78 24.68 4.20
C LEU A 18 41.56 25.02 3.35
N VAL A 19 41.76 25.70 2.21
CA VAL A 19 40.69 25.95 1.22
C VAL A 19 40.14 24.64 0.67
N LEU A 20 40.99 23.68 0.32
CA LEU A 20 40.55 22.39 -0.24
C LEU A 20 39.77 21.55 0.80
N ALA A 21 40.20 21.58 2.06
CA ALA A 21 39.49 20.94 3.17
C ALA A 21 38.11 21.58 3.40
N LEU A 22 38.04 22.92 3.43
CA LEU A 22 36.77 23.64 3.57
C LEU A 22 35.83 23.40 2.37
N SER A 23 36.35 23.42 1.15
CA SER A 23 35.56 23.13 -0.05
C SER A 23 35.02 21.70 -0.06
N SER A 24 35.83 20.72 0.33
CA SER A 24 35.37 19.32 0.41
C SER A 24 34.33 19.11 1.51
N MET A 25 34.46 19.80 2.65
CA MET A 25 33.46 19.80 3.70
C MET A 25 32.11 20.37 3.22
N VAL A 26 32.13 21.49 2.49
CA VAL A 26 30.92 22.09 1.91
C VAL A 26 30.26 21.16 0.89
N ILE A 27 31.06 20.50 0.04
CA ILE A 27 30.55 19.51 -0.92
C ILE A 27 29.90 18.33 -0.18
N MET A 28 30.55 17.79 0.86
CA MET A 28 29.97 16.69 1.66
C MET A 28 28.67 17.10 2.33
N LEU A 29 28.58 18.31 2.88
CA LEU A 29 27.33 18.85 3.45
C LEU A 29 26.22 18.95 2.39
N GLY A 30 26.55 19.44 1.19
CA GLY A 30 25.60 19.49 0.07
C GLY A 30 25.06 18.12 -0.32
N VAL A 31 25.96 17.13 -0.48
CA VAL A 31 25.58 15.76 -0.85
C VAL A 31 24.75 15.08 0.24
N THR A 32 25.14 15.22 1.51
CA THR A 32 24.39 14.63 2.63
C THR A 32 23.01 15.24 2.80
N PHE A 33 22.89 16.56 2.63
CA PHE A 33 21.60 17.24 2.66
C PHE A 33 20.70 16.78 1.50
N GLN A 34 21.24 16.73 0.28
CA GLN A 34 20.51 16.25 -0.89
C GLN A 34 20.05 14.80 -0.75
N ALA A 35 20.93 13.91 -0.26
CA ALA A 35 20.60 12.52 0.02
C ALA A 35 19.51 12.40 1.09
N GLY A 36 19.58 13.21 2.14
CA GLY A 36 18.57 13.29 3.20
C GLY A 36 17.20 13.73 2.66
N MET A 37 17.16 14.80 1.86
CA MET A 37 15.93 15.28 1.22
C MET A 37 15.35 14.24 0.25
N PHE A 38 16.19 13.59 -0.56
CA PHE A 38 15.75 12.56 -1.49
C PHE A 38 15.14 11.37 -0.75
N LYS A 39 15.77 10.93 0.34
CA LYS A 39 15.24 9.86 1.19
C LYS A 39 13.89 10.23 1.82
N ALA A 40 13.76 11.45 2.34
CA ALA A 40 12.51 11.95 2.92
C ALA A 40 11.39 12.07 1.87
N GLY A 41 11.72 12.55 0.66
CA GLY A 41 10.81 12.62 -0.47
C GLY A 41 10.31 11.25 -0.91
N ASN A 42 11.23 10.29 -1.11
CA ASN A 42 10.87 8.92 -1.46
C ASN A 42 9.98 8.26 -0.41
N ARG A 43 10.26 8.47 0.88
CA ARG A 43 9.41 7.95 1.96
C ARG A 43 7.99 8.51 1.87
N THR A 44 7.86 9.83 1.71
CA THR A 44 6.55 10.51 1.61
C THR A 44 5.75 10.02 0.40
N LEU A 45 6.42 9.83 -0.74
CA LEU A 45 5.79 9.25 -1.93
C LEU A 45 5.33 7.81 -1.68
N ASN A 46 6.18 6.97 -1.07
CA ASN A 46 5.83 5.58 -0.79
C ASN A 46 4.64 5.46 0.18
N GLU A 47 4.62 6.26 1.25
CA GLU A 47 3.48 6.34 2.18
C GLU A 47 2.19 6.77 1.46
N THR A 48 2.28 7.74 0.54
CA THR A 48 1.14 8.18 -0.28
C THR A 48 0.65 7.07 -1.20
N TYR A 49 1.56 6.34 -1.85
CA TYR A 49 1.20 5.24 -2.74
C TYR A 49 0.54 4.09 -1.98
N LEU A 50 1.08 3.69 -0.82
CA LEU A 50 0.46 2.68 0.04
C LEU A 50 -0.94 3.08 0.50
N ARG A 51 -1.13 4.36 0.86
CA ARG A 51 -2.45 4.90 1.23
C ARG A 51 -3.44 4.89 0.07
N ASN A 52 -3.02 5.27 -1.13
CA ASN A 52 -3.90 5.29 -2.29
C ASN A 52 -4.32 3.87 -2.70
N GLU A 53 -3.38 2.93 -2.70
CA GLU A 53 -3.66 1.52 -2.98
C GLU A 53 -4.67 0.95 -1.97
N SER A 54 -4.44 1.25 -0.70
CA SER A 54 -5.31 0.88 0.40
C SER A 54 -6.75 1.38 0.23
N ILE A 55 -6.91 2.64 -0.19
CA ILE A 55 -8.23 3.24 -0.47
C ILE A 55 -8.90 2.51 -1.63
N LEU A 56 -8.16 2.19 -2.70
CA LEU A 56 -8.68 1.46 -3.85
C LEU A 56 -9.18 0.06 -3.46
N ILE A 57 -8.40 -0.66 -2.66
CA ILE A 57 -8.81 -1.97 -2.15
C ILE A 57 -10.08 -1.86 -1.30
N ILE A 58 -10.16 -0.87 -0.41
CA ILE A 58 -11.36 -0.65 0.41
C ILE A 58 -12.57 -0.28 -0.45
N ASP A 59 -12.42 0.55 -1.47
CA ASP A 59 -13.50 0.92 -2.39
C ASP A 59 -14.06 -0.32 -3.13
N LEU A 60 -13.17 -1.19 -3.60
CA LEU A 60 -13.56 -2.43 -4.26
C LEU A 60 -14.23 -3.42 -3.29
N LEU A 61 -13.76 -3.50 -2.04
CA LEU A 61 -14.41 -4.28 -1.00
C LEU A 61 -15.78 -3.70 -0.62
N ASN A 62 -15.92 -2.38 -0.51
CA ASN A 62 -17.23 -1.73 -0.28
C ASN A 62 -18.20 -2.12 -1.40
N LYS A 63 -17.78 -2.05 -2.66
CA LYS A 63 -18.61 -2.47 -3.81
C LYS A 63 -18.98 -3.95 -3.76
N ALA A 64 -18.06 -4.82 -3.35
CA ALA A 64 -18.36 -6.24 -3.22
C ALA A 64 -19.36 -6.51 -2.08
N MET A 65 -19.27 -5.77 -0.98
CA MET A 65 -20.18 -5.87 0.16
C MET A 65 -21.54 -5.21 -0.09
N GLU A 66 -21.61 -4.14 -0.86
CA GLU A 66 -22.86 -3.44 -1.19
C GLU A 66 -23.79 -4.32 -2.04
N ASN A 67 -23.23 -5.17 -2.90
CA ASN A 67 -23.99 -6.13 -3.70
C ASN A 67 -24.20 -7.47 -2.97
N ALA A 68 -23.73 -7.62 -1.73
CA ALA A 68 -23.88 -8.86 -0.99
C ALA A 68 -25.08 -8.76 -0.05
N ASP A 69 -26.01 -9.70 -0.16
CA ASP A 69 -27.14 -9.82 0.76
C ASP A 69 -26.77 -10.67 1.98
N GLN A 70 -25.92 -11.68 1.79
CA GLN A 70 -25.54 -12.60 2.86
C GLN A 70 -24.14 -13.21 2.65
N PHE A 71 -23.56 -13.73 3.72
CA PHE A 71 -22.41 -14.63 3.61
C PHE A 71 -22.87 -16.02 3.12
N SER A 72 -22.01 -16.71 2.37
CA SER A 72 -22.26 -18.12 2.02
C SER A 72 -22.38 -18.98 3.28
N GLU A 73 -23.27 -19.96 3.27
CA GLU A 73 -23.48 -20.91 4.38
C GLU A 73 -22.21 -21.69 4.74
N ASP A 74 -21.30 -21.87 3.79
CA ASP A 74 -20.00 -22.53 3.99
C ASP A 74 -18.95 -21.64 4.69
N SER A 75 -19.27 -20.36 4.94
CA SER A 75 -18.35 -19.43 5.57
C SER A 75 -18.25 -19.69 7.08
N LEU A 76 -17.06 -20.08 7.53
CA LEU A 76 -16.77 -20.28 8.96
C LEU A 76 -16.89 -18.95 9.72
N ARG A 77 -17.64 -18.96 10.82
CA ARG A 77 -17.81 -17.82 11.72
C ARG A 77 -16.78 -17.85 12.85
N ASP A 78 -16.53 -16.68 13.44
CA ASP A 78 -15.67 -16.50 14.61
C ASP A 78 -14.25 -17.09 14.45
N THR A 79 -13.75 -17.15 13.21
CA THR A 79 -12.44 -17.68 12.85
C THR A 79 -11.73 -16.73 11.88
N GLU A 80 -10.42 -16.61 11.99
CA GLU A 80 -9.61 -15.87 11.01
C GLU A 80 -9.51 -16.66 9.70
N LEU A 81 -9.95 -16.05 8.60
CA LEU A 81 -10.00 -16.63 7.27
C LEU A 81 -9.13 -15.85 6.27
N LYS A 82 -8.67 -16.55 5.24
CA LYS A 82 -7.99 -15.97 4.07
C LYS A 82 -8.89 -15.86 2.85
N ALA A 83 -10.06 -16.47 2.91
CA ALA A 83 -11.07 -16.41 1.87
C ALA A 83 -12.45 -16.35 2.53
N ILE A 84 -13.34 -15.56 1.92
CA ILE A 84 -14.75 -15.45 2.27
C ILE A 84 -15.56 -15.50 0.98
N TYR A 85 -16.81 -15.93 1.10
CA TYR A 85 -17.72 -16.03 -0.03
C TYR A 85 -18.98 -15.24 0.31
N LEU A 86 -19.25 -14.20 -0.47
CA LEU A 86 -20.46 -13.41 -0.38
C LEU A 86 -21.50 -13.97 -1.36
N VAL A 87 -22.78 -13.79 -1.07
CA VAL A 87 -23.89 -14.20 -1.92
C VAL A 87 -24.76 -12.98 -2.22
N ASP A 88 -24.92 -12.72 -3.50
CA ASP A 88 -25.82 -11.73 -4.10
C ASP A 88 -27.08 -12.47 -4.59
N ILE A 89 -28.27 -11.98 -4.24
CA ILE A 89 -29.56 -12.57 -4.60
C ILE A 89 -30.26 -11.66 -5.61
N GLU A 90 -30.09 -11.98 -6.90
CA GLU A 90 -30.74 -11.26 -7.98
C GLU A 90 -32.13 -11.85 -8.27
N LYS A 91 -33.12 -10.98 -8.52
CA LYS A 91 -34.45 -11.41 -9.01
C LYS A 91 -34.48 -11.36 -10.53
N VAL A 92 -34.46 -12.53 -11.16
CA VAL A 92 -34.48 -12.69 -12.62
C VAL A 92 -35.85 -13.14 -13.07
N TYR A 93 -36.39 -12.53 -14.12
CA TYR A 93 -37.66 -12.95 -14.71
C TYR A 93 -37.46 -14.19 -15.58
N ASP A 94 -38.11 -15.30 -15.23
CA ASP A 94 -38.10 -16.53 -16.02
C ASP A 94 -39.27 -16.49 -17.02
N GLU A 95 -38.96 -16.28 -18.31
CA GLU A 95 -39.97 -16.24 -19.38
C GLU A 95 -40.76 -17.55 -19.53
N ASN A 96 -40.17 -18.69 -19.15
CA ASN A 96 -40.82 -20.00 -19.27
C ASN A 96 -41.86 -20.22 -18.17
N LYS A 97 -41.58 -19.74 -16.96
CA LYS A 97 -42.47 -19.86 -15.79
C LYS A 97 -43.36 -18.64 -15.59
N LYS A 98 -43.10 -17.53 -16.30
CA LYS A 98 -43.76 -16.22 -16.15
C LYS A 98 -43.71 -15.70 -14.71
N GLU A 99 -42.63 -15.99 -14.00
CA GLU A 99 -42.43 -15.64 -12.59
C GLU A 99 -41.02 -15.10 -12.38
N PHE A 100 -40.84 -14.30 -11.33
CA PHE A 100 -39.51 -13.89 -10.87
C PHE A 100 -38.92 -15.01 -10.02
N ILE A 101 -37.74 -15.48 -10.39
CA ILE A 101 -36.95 -16.45 -9.64
C ILE A 101 -35.76 -15.75 -8.98
N GLU A 102 -35.40 -16.21 -7.79
CA GLU A 102 -34.20 -15.75 -7.10
C GLU A 102 -33.00 -16.54 -7.61
N GLN A 103 -32.00 -15.83 -8.13
CA GLN A 103 -30.73 -16.38 -8.57
C GLN A 103 -29.66 -15.95 -7.58
N LYS A 104 -28.99 -16.94 -6.97
CA LYS A 104 -27.87 -16.71 -6.06
C LYS A 104 -26.57 -16.67 -6.84
N VAL A 105 -25.85 -15.56 -6.78
CA VAL A 105 -24.51 -15.38 -7.36
C VAL A 105 -23.51 -15.32 -6.21
N THR A 106 -22.46 -16.15 -6.27
CA THR A 106 -21.42 -16.16 -5.23
C THR A 106 -20.23 -15.30 -5.67
N ILE A 107 -19.85 -14.35 -4.82
CA ILE A 107 -18.70 -13.47 -5.02
C ILE A 107 -17.57 -13.93 -4.08
N PRO A 108 -16.53 -14.62 -4.60
CA PRO A 108 -15.38 -15.02 -3.80
C PRO A 108 -14.46 -13.82 -3.53
N ILE A 109 -14.05 -13.63 -2.29
CA ILE A 109 -12.97 -12.71 -1.89
C ILE A 109 -11.88 -13.55 -1.24
N GLU A 110 -10.70 -13.58 -1.84
CA GLU A 110 -9.64 -14.52 -1.43
C GLU A 110 -8.24 -13.93 -1.55
N ILE A 111 -7.38 -14.29 -0.60
CA ILE A 111 -5.95 -14.00 -0.66
C ILE A 111 -5.23 -15.23 -1.23
N LYS A 112 -4.73 -15.12 -2.46
CA LYS A 112 -3.92 -16.15 -3.13
C LYS A 112 -2.51 -15.61 -3.35
N GLY A 113 -1.49 -16.30 -2.81
CA GLY A 113 -0.09 -15.89 -3.00
C GLY A 113 0.26 -14.49 -2.44
N ASN A 114 -0.47 -14.03 -1.42
CA ASN A 114 -0.42 -12.67 -0.85
C ASN A 114 -0.95 -11.57 -1.78
N THR A 115 -1.78 -11.92 -2.75
CA THR A 115 -2.51 -10.98 -3.61
C THR A 115 -4.00 -11.14 -3.32
N LEU A 116 -4.73 -10.02 -3.28
CA LEU A 116 -6.18 -10.03 -3.07
C LEU A 116 -6.91 -10.19 -4.40
N PHE A 117 -7.85 -11.12 -4.43
CA PHE A 117 -8.75 -11.36 -5.55
C PHE A 117 -10.18 -11.17 -5.10
N ILE A 118 -10.97 -10.47 -5.91
CA ILE A 118 -12.41 -10.32 -5.76
C ILE A 118 -13.05 -10.81 -7.05
N ASN A 119 -13.93 -11.80 -6.94
CA ASN A 119 -14.57 -12.45 -8.09
C ASN A 119 -13.55 -12.94 -9.15
N GLY A 120 -12.45 -13.53 -8.67
CA GLY A 120 -11.35 -14.02 -9.52
C GLY A 120 -10.48 -12.94 -10.16
N LYS A 121 -10.79 -11.65 -10.00
CA LYS A 121 -9.97 -10.54 -10.50
C LYS A 121 -9.01 -10.06 -9.42
N GLN A 122 -7.74 -9.92 -9.78
CA GLN A 122 -6.74 -9.30 -8.93
C GLN A 122 -7.11 -7.83 -8.71
N VAL A 123 -7.22 -7.42 -7.44
CA VAL A 123 -7.56 -6.04 -7.06
C VAL A 123 -6.38 -5.26 -6.51
N SER A 124 -5.35 -5.97 -6.01
CA SER A 124 -4.12 -5.35 -5.52
C SER A 124 -3.06 -5.29 -6.61
N ASP A 125 -2.35 -4.17 -6.72
CA ASP A 125 -1.22 -3.99 -7.64
C ASP A 125 -0.05 -4.94 -7.32
N ASP A 126 0.63 -5.43 -8.35
CA ASP A 126 1.74 -6.39 -8.25
C ASP A 126 2.93 -5.88 -7.43
N ARG A 127 3.05 -4.57 -7.22
CA ARG A 127 4.12 -3.97 -6.41
C ARG A 127 3.92 -4.22 -4.90
N TYR A 128 2.71 -4.58 -4.47
CA TYR A 128 2.39 -4.77 -3.06
C TYR A 128 2.16 -6.25 -2.71
N THR A 129 2.22 -6.55 -1.42
CA THR A 129 1.94 -7.87 -0.86
C THR A 129 1.03 -7.74 0.37
N LEU A 130 0.04 -8.62 0.46
CA LEU A 130 -1.00 -8.67 1.49
C LEU A 130 -0.83 -9.85 2.45
N LYS A 131 0.41 -10.11 2.87
CA LYS A 131 0.81 -11.34 3.56
C LYS A 131 0.01 -11.61 4.85
N ASP A 132 -0.26 -10.55 5.60
CA ASP A 132 -0.89 -10.62 6.93
C ASP A 132 -2.35 -10.17 6.91
N THR A 133 -2.95 -10.09 5.72
CA THR A 133 -4.37 -9.77 5.55
C THR A 133 -5.24 -10.93 6.01
N LYS A 134 -6.29 -10.60 6.77
CA LYS A 134 -7.21 -11.56 7.40
C LYS A 134 -8.64 -11.06 7.33
N PHE A 135 -9.55 -12.00 7.23
CA PHE A 135 -10.98 -11.78 7.29
C PHE A 135 -11.54 -12.47 8.53
N PHE A 136 -12.50 -11.85 9.19
CA PHE A 136 -13.15 -12.42 10.36
C PHE A 136 -14.64 -12.10 10.29
N ILE A 137 -15.47 -13.12 10.30
CA ILE A 137 -16.93 -12.97 10.26
C ILE A 137 -17.46 -13.10 11.67
N LYS A 138 -18.13 -12.06 12.17
CA LYS A 138 -18.80 -12.05 13.46
C LYS A 138 -20.26 -11.71 13.24
N GLU A 139 -21.15 -12.67 13.49
CA GLU A 139 -22.59 -12.52 13.25
C GLU A 139 -22.89 -12.11 11.79
N ASN A 140 -23.25 -10.85 11.54
CA ASN A 140 -23.49 -10.26 10.21
C ASN A 140 -22.43 -9.23 9.81
N GLN A 141 -21.32 -9.17 10.54
CA GLN A 141 -20.22 -8.24 10.29
C GLN A 141 -19.02 -8.97 9.71
N LEU A 142 -18.41 -8.38 8.70
CA LEU A 142 -17.10 -8.75 8.20
C LEU A 142 -16.06 -7.76 8.71
N VAL A 143 -15.12 -8.24 9.50
CA VAL A 143 -13.93 -7.51 9.91
C VAL A 143 -12.79 -7.89 8.97
N CYS A 144 -12.37 -6.94 8.14
CA CYS A 144 -11.23 -7.04 7.24
C CYS A 144 -10.02 -6.35 7.87
N THR A 145 -8.99 -7.11 8.18
CA THR A 145 -7.66 -6.55 8.53
C THR A 145 -6.78 -6.68 7.30
N ILE A 146 -6.42 -5.54 6.69
CA ILE A 146 -5.65 -5.49 5.45
C ILE A 146 -4.26 -4.95 5.77
N SER A 147 -3.23 -5.75 5.50
CA SER A 147 -1.83 -5.38 5.72
C SER A 147 -1.10 -5.28 4.38
N LEU A 148 -0.86 -4.07 3.88
CA LEU A 148 -0.13 -3.82 2.64
C LEU A 148 1.34 -3.53 2.90
N ASN A 149 2.21 -4.29 2.26
CA ASN A 149 3.65 -4.02 2.27
C ASN A 149 4.14 -3.82 0.84
N ASN A 150 5.06 -2.88 0.64
CA ASN A 150 5.76 -2.74 -0.64
C ASN A 150 6.82 -3.85 -0.78
N LYS A 151 6.85 -4.57 -1.92
CA LYS A 151 7.84 -5.64 -2.16
C LYS A 151 9.28 -5.12 -2.17
N GLU A 152 9.50 -3.87 -2.56
CA GLU A 152 10.82 -3.24 -2.63
C GLU A 152 11.27 -2.65 -1.28
N SER A 153 10.33 -2.32 -0.39
CA SER A 153 10.61 -1.72 0.92
C SER A 153 10.08 -2.60 2.04
N LYS A 154 10.98 -3.35 2.70
CA LYS A 154 10.61 -4.24 3.83
C LYS A 154 10.13 -3.51 5.08
N THR A 155 10.32 -2.19 5.17
CA THR A 155 10.01 -1.40 6.37
C THR A 155 8.70 -0.63 6.28
N ASP A 156 8.12 -0.49 5.09
CA ASP A 156 6.95 0.33 4.88
C ASP A 156 5.71 -0.57 4.75
N SER A 157 5.05 -0.78 5.89
CA SER A 157 3.77 -1.49 6.00
C SER A 157 2.64 -0.50 6.29
N TYR A 158 1.50 -0.70 5.67
CA TYR A 158 0.28 0.05 5.95
C TYR A 158 -0.83 -0.93 6.32
N GLU A 159 -1.34 -0.81 7.54
CA GLU A 159 -2.39 -1.67 8.06
C GLU A 159 -3.69 -0.89 8.20
N ILE A 160 -4.80 -1.53 7.80
CA ILE A 160 -6.14 -0.98 7.95
C ILE A 160 -7.07 -2.05 8.45
N ILE A 161 -7.90 -1.67 9.42
CA ILE A 161 -9.01 -2.49 9.87
C ILE A 161 -10.28 -1.81 9.40
N LYS A 162 -11.09 -2.55 8.64
CA LYS A 162 -12.39 -2.10 8.15
C LYS A 162 -13.45 -3.12 8.55
N ILE A 163 -14.53 -2.62 9.14
CA ILE A 163 -15.71 -3.40 9.48
C ILE A 163 -16.79 -3.08 8.45
N PHE A 164 -17.40 -4.13 7.93
CA PHE A 164 -18.52 -4.07 7.01
C PHE A 164 -19.71 -4.77 7.66
N ASP A 165 -20.85 -4.10 7.68
CA ASP A 165 -22.12 -4.67 8.14
C ASP A 165 -22.92 -5.11 6.93
N LEU A 166 -23.31 -6.39 6.86
CA LEU A 166 -24.41 -6.79 6.00
C LEU A 166 -25.71 -6.32 6.68
N SER A 167 -26.54 -5.57 5.96
CA SER A 167 -27.83 -5.06 6.46
C SER A 167 -28.96 -6.02 6.12
#